data_AF-A0A661R8V3-F1
#
_entry.id   AF-A0A661R8V3-F1
#
_cell.length_a   1.000
_cell.length_b   1.000
_cell.length_c   1.000
_cell.angle_alpha   90.00
_cell.angle_beta   90.00
_cell.angle_gamma   90.00
#
_symmetry.space_group_name_H-M   'P 1'
#
loop_
_entity.id
_entity.type
_entity.pdbx_description
1 polymer ?
#
loop_
_entity_poly.entity_id
_entity_poly.type
_entity_poly.pdbx_seq_one_letter_code
_entity_poly.pdbx_strand_id
1 'polypeptide(L)'
;MALPNWWQVTTPHKDIREGRMSEAIFAADLGGVVFDEKAPLDYRDPAIFLQKTYLTNGLRNLLENVLSRLNGDKGDSMIQLQTPFGGGKT
;
A
#
# COMPACT_ATOMS: atom_id res chain seq x y z
N MET A 1 -18.57 -9.94 -24.54
CA MET A 1 -17.33 -10.74 -24.55
C MET A 1 -16.83 -10.82 -23.12
N ALA A 2 -16.44 -12.00 -22.61
CA ALA A 2 -15.91 -12.12 -21.25
C ALA A 2 -14.48 -11.56 -21.18
N LEU A 3 -14.11 -10.93 -20.06
CA LEU A 3 -12.74 -10.50 -19.82
C LEU A 3 -11.84 -11.72 -19.59
N PRO A 4 -10.59 -11.71 -20.06
CA PRO A 4 -9.64 -12.77 -19.76
C PRO A 4 -9.36 -12.81 -18.24
N ASN A 5 -9.08 -14.01 -17.72
CA ASN A 5 -8.65 -14.15 -16.34
C ASN A 5 -7.31 -13.44 -16.14
N TRP A 6 -7.06 -12.92 -14.93
CA TRP A 6 -5.89 -12.09 -14.67
C TRP A 6 -4.56 -12.82 -14.96
N TRP A 7 -4.47 -14.12 -14.65
CA TRP A 7 -3.26 -14.93 -14.91
C TRP A 7 -2.97 -15.16 -16.39
N GLN A 8 -3.90 -14.82 -17.29
CA GLN A 8 -3.70 -14.91 -18.73
C GLN A 8 -3.08 -13.63 -19.33
N VAL A 9 -3.13 -12.52 -18.60
CA VAL A 9 -2.73 -11.19 -19.08
C VAL A 9 -1.60 -10.56 -18.26
N THR A 10 -1.22 -11.17 -17.14
CA THR A 10 -0.07 -10.72 -16.35
C THR A 10 0.69 -11.88 -15.73
N THR A 11 1.98 -11.66 -15.49
CA THR A 11 2.84 -12.60 -14.78
C THR A 11 3.08 -12.05 -13.36
N PRO A 12 2.77 -12.80 -12.29
CA PRO A 12 3.07 -12.38 -10.91
C PRO A 12 4.54 -12.03 -10.72
N HIS A 13 4.85 -11.17 -9.74
CA HIS A 13 6.23 -10.80 -9.39
C HIS A 13 7.09 -12.04 -9.12
N LYS A 14 8.39 -11.97 -9.45
CA LYS A 14 9.33 -13.10 -9.34
C LYS A 14 9.31 -13.73 -7.94
N ASP A 15 9.28 -12.90 -6.89
CA ASP A 15 9.31 -13.39 -5.51
C ASP A 15 8.06 -14.14 -5.08
N ILE A 16 6.90 -13.85 -5.69
CA ILE A 16 5.67 -14.62 -5.49
C ILE A 16 5.84 -16.00 -6.15
N ARG A 17 6.33 -16.01 -7.39
CA ARG A 17 6.52 -17.27 -8.15
C ARG A 17 7.56 -18.19 -7.52
N GLU A 18 8.59 -17.62 -6.90
CA GLU A 18 9.69 -18.35 -6.28
C GLU A 18 9.48 -18.59 -4.78
N GLY A 19 8.31 -18.22 -4.22
CA GLY A 19 7.99 -18.44 -2.81
C GLY A 19 8.90 -17.69 -1.82
N ARG A 20 9.54 -16.59 -2.27
CA ARG A 20 10.49 -15.79 -1.47
C ARG A 20 9.84 -14.57 -0.82
N MET A 21 8.52 -14.44 -0.87
CA MET A 21 7.80 -13.31 -0.29
C MET A 21 7.62 -13.51 1.21
N SER A 22 8.31 -12.70 2.03
CA SER A 22 8.11 -12.67 3.47
C SER A 22 6.89 -11.82 3.80
N GLU A 23 5.99 -12.30 4.67
CA GLU A 23 4.84 -11.51 5.13
C GLU A 23 5.27 -10.26 5.91
N ALA A 24 6.47 -10.27 6.52
CA ALA A 24 7.01 -9.14 7.26
C ALA A 24 7.16 -7.87 6.41
N ILE A 25 7.21 -7.99 5.07
CA ILE A 25 7.27 -6.82 4.17
C ILE A 25 5.96 -6.01 4.20
N PHE A 26 4.84 -6.60 4.59
CA PHE A 26 3.54 -5.93 4.63
C PHE A 26 3.25 -5.27 5.98
N ALA A 27 4.08 -5.50 7.00
CA ALA A 27 3.96 -4.82 8.27
C ALA A 27 4.31 -3.33 8.08
N ALA A 28 3.36 -2.46 8.38
CA ALA A 28 3.57 -1.02 8.27
C ALA A 28 4.48 -0.53 9.41
N ASP A 29 5.70 -0.12 9.07
CA ASP A 29 6.65 0.51 9.98
C ASP A 29 7.03 1.90 9.47
N LEU A 30 6.30 2.92 9.92
CA LEU A 30 6.60 4.31 9.59
C LEU A 30 7.93 4.78 10.21
N GLY A 31 8.34 4.20 11.33
CA GLY A 31 9.61 4.53 11.97
C GLY A 31 10.79 4.11 11.09
N GLY A 32 10.76 2.89 10.58
CA GLY A 32 11.75 2.38 9.64
C GLY A 32 11.80 3.14 8.31
N VAL A 33 10.67 3.69 7.85
CA VAL A 33 10.60 4.54 6.65
C VAL A 33 11.22 5.93 6.90
N VAL A 34 10.92 6.55 8.04
CA VAL A 34 11.33 7.93 8.33
C VAL A 34 12.75 8.01 8.87
N PHE A 35 13.19 7.06 9.70
CA PHE A 35 14.38 7.25 10.54
C PHE A 35 15.56 6.32 10.23
N ASP A 36 15.33 5.09 9.78
CA ASP A 36 16.32 4.03 10.03
C ASP A 36 16.87 3.35 8.77
N GLU A 37 16.49 3.78 7.56
CA GLU A 37 16.86 3.17 6.26
C GLU A 37 16.63 1.64 6.14
N LYS A 38 16.05 1.01 7.16
CA LYS A 38 15.81 -0.43 7.25
C LYS A 38 14.51 -0.84 6.55
N ALA A 39 13.64 0.12 6.23
CA ALA A 39 12.44 -0.15 5.45
C ALA A 39 12.83 -0.75 4.08
N PRO A 40 12.03 -1.69 3.54
CA PRO A 40 12.21 -2.19 2.18
C PRO A 40 12.30 -1.04 1.18
N LEU A 41 13.07 -1.22 0.11
CA LEU A 41 13.25 -0.20 -0.92
C LEU A 41 11.89 0.27 -1.49
N ASP A 42 10.93 -0.65 -1.60
CA ASP A 42 9.54 -0.40 -1.98
C ASP A 42 8.84 0.70 -1.18
N TYR A 43 9.24 0.93 0.08
CA TYR A 43 8.66 1.96 0.96
C TYR A 43 9.56 3.18 1.12
N ARG A 44 10.82 3.12 0.65
CA ARG A 44 11.79 4.23 0.72
C ARG A 44 11.88 5.03 -0.57
N ASP A 45 11.72 4.37 -1.71
CA ASP A 45 11.73 5.03 -3.02
C ASP A 45 10.28 5.32 -3.47
N PRO A 46 9.88 6.61 -3.58
CA PRO A 46 8.52 6.97 -3.95
C PRO A 46 8.16 6.55 -5.39
N ALA A 47 9.12 6.48 -6.30
CA ALA A 47 8.86 6.05 -7.68
C ALA A 47 8.53 4.55 -7.72
N ILE A 48 9.26 3.73 -6.97
CA ILE A 48 8.99 2.29 -6.85
C ILE A 48 7.66 2.06 -6.13
N PHE A 49 7.42 2.76 -5.01
CA PHE A 49 6.17 2.67 -4.26
C PHE A 49 4.95 2.93 -5.14
N LEU A 50 4.96 4.05 -5.88
CA LEU A 50 3.84 4.46 -6.73
C LEU A 50 3.70 3.59 -7.98
N GLN A 51 4.79 3.05 -8.53
CA GLN A 51 4.71 2.09 -9.63
C GLN A 51 3.95 0.81 -9.23
N LYS A 52 4.09 0.39 -7.97
CA LYS A 52 3.44 -0.82 -7.42
C LYS A 52 2.09 -0.54 -6.77
N THR A 53 1.69 0.72 -6.66
CA THR A 53 0.44 1.13 -6.00
C THR A 53 -0.61 1.53 -7.03
N TYR A 54 -1.70 0.75 -7.10
CA TYR A 54 -2.87 1.17 -7.86
C TYR A 54 -3.69 2.17 -7.06
N LEU A 55 -3.65 3.45 -7.45
CA LEU A 55 -4.40 4.53 -6.80
C LEU A 55 -5.90 4.44 -7.09
N THR A 56 -6.59 3.63 -6.30
CA THR A 56 -8.06 3.57 -6.26
C THR A 56 -8.66 4.91 -5.84
N ASN A 57 -9.93 5.15 -6.16
CA ASN A 57 -10.63 6.36 -5.70
C ASN A 57 -10.59 6.51 -4.18
N GLY A 58 -10.72 5.40 -3.43
CA GLY A 58 -10.63 5.42 -1.97
C GLY A 58 -9.24 5.85 -1.47
N LEU A 59 -8.16 5.34 -2.08
CA LEU A 59 -6.80 5.75 -1.73
C LEU A 59 -6.52 7.22 -2.07
N ARG A 60 -7.07 7.72 -3.19
CA ARG A 60 -6.96 9.14 -3.55
C ARG A 60 -7.64 10.03 -2.53
N ASN A 61 -8.89 9.73 -2.19
CA ASN A 61 -9.64 10.50 -1.18
C ASN A 61 -8.95 10.47 0.19
N LEU A 62 -8.40 9.32 0.57
CA LEU A 62 -7.62 9.19 1.80
C LEU A 62 -6.38 10.10 1.76
N LEU A 63 -5.63 10.08 0.67
CA LEU A 63 -4.42 10.90 0.51
C LEU A 63 -4.75 12.40 0.54
N GLU A 64 -5.79 12.83 -0.16
CA GLU A 64 -6.26 14.22 -0.17
C GLU A 64 -6.63 14.71 1.23
N ASN A 65 -7.34 13.89 2.01
CA ASN A 65 -7.73 14.20 3.38
C ASN A 65 -6.50 14.36 4.30
N VAL A 66 -5.58 13.40 4.24
CA VAL A 66 -4.34 13.43 5.02
C VAL A 66 -3.48 14.66 4.66
N LEU A 67 -3.28 14.93 3.37
CA LEU A 67 -2.48 16.07 2.91
C LEU A 67 -3.12 17.41 3.29
N SER A 68 -4.44 17.53 3.18
CA SER A 68 -5.16 18.73 3.62
C SER A 68 -4.94 18.98 5.11
N ARG A 69 -5.03 17.94 5.95
CA ARG A 69 -4.78 18.06 7.38
C ARG A 69 -3.33 18.46 7.69
N LEU A 70 -2.36 17.85 7.02
CA LEU A 70 -0.93 18.15 7.20
C LEU A 70 -0.56 19.57 6.76
N ASN A 71 -1.27 20.12 5.77
CA ASN A 71 -1.11 21.51 5.34
C ASN A 71 -1.79 22.53 6.27
N GLY A 72 -2.43 22.09 7.35
CA GLY A 72 -3.13 22.95 8.31
C GLY A 72 -4.57 23.29 7.92
N ASP A 73 -5.07 22.74 6.81
CA ASP A 73 -6.44 22.90 6.36
C ASP A 73 -7.40 21.94 7.10
N LYS A 74 -8.67 21.98 6.69
CA LYS A 74 -9.71 21.06 7.16
C LYS A 74 -9.42 19.66 6.60
N GLY A 75 -9.23 18.71 7.49
CA GLY A 75 -9.13 17.28 7.22
C GLY A 75 -9.46 16.51 8.50
N ASP A 76 -9.75 15.23 8.37
CA ASP A 76 -10.14 14.41 9.53
C ASP A 76 -8.92 14.20 10.43
N SER A 77 -9.07 14.50 11.72
CA SER A 77 -7.99 14.32 12.70
C SER A 77 -7.75 12.85 13.06
N MET A 78 -8.73 11.99 12.78
CA MET A 78 -8.68 10.56 13.05
C MET A 78 -9.34 9.82 11.89
N ILE A 79 -8.60 8.91 11.28
CA ILE A 79 -9.08 8.11 10.15
C ILE A 79 -9.00 6.64 10.56
N GLN A 80 -10.12 5.94 10.48
CA GLN A 80 -10.15 4.49 10.66
C GLN A 80 -10.06 3.82 9.29
N LEU A 81 -8.93 3.16 9.02
CA LEU A 81 -8.76 2.36 7.81
C LEU A 81 -9.56 1.06 7.97
N GLN A 82 -10.64 0.93 7.20
CA GLN A 82 -11.39 -0.31 7.10
C GLN A 82 -10.89 -1.10 5.88
N THR A 83 -10.19 -2.19 6.12
CA THR A 83 -9.87 -3.16 5.07
C THR A 83 -10.96 -4.24 5.07
N PRO A 84 -11.56 -4.56 3.90
CA PRO A 84 -12.58 -5.62 3.83
C PRO A 84 -12.00 -7.01 4.10
N PHE A 85 -10.68 -7.15 4.03
CA PHE A 85 -9.96 -8.36 4.41
C PHE A 85 -9.55 -8.27 5.88
N GLY A 86 -10.54 -8.49 6.75
CA GLY A 86 -10.38 -8.66 8.19
C GLY A 86 -11.09 -9.94 8.60
N GLY A 87 -10.45 -11.09 8.37
CA GLY A 87 -10.87 -12.33 8.99
C GLY A 87 -10.67 -12.20 10.49
N GLY A 88 -11.73 -11.80 11.20
CA GLY A 88 -11.71 -11.63 12.66
C GLY A 88 -11.07 -12.82 13.37
N LYS A 89 -10.45 -12.52 14.52
CA LYS A 89 -9.39 -13.24 15.29
C LYS A 89 -8.04 -12.56 15.00
N THR A 90 -7.63 -11.50 15.69
CA THR A 90 -7.68 -11.25 17.14
C THR A 90 -7.61 -9.75 17.39
#